data_AF-A0AA35UA87-F1
#
_entry.id   AF-A0AA35UA87-F1
#
_cell.length_a   1.000
_cell.length_b   1.000
_cell.length_c   1.000
_cell.angle_alpha   90.00
_cell.angle_beta   90.00
_cell.angle_gamma   90.00
#
_symmetry.space_group_name_H-M   'P 1'
#
loop_
_entity.id
_entity.type
_entity.pdbx_description
1 polymer ?
#
loop_
_entity_poly.entity_id
_entity_poly.type
_entity_poly.pdbx_seq_one_letter_code
_entity_poly.pdbx_strand_id
1 'polypeptide(L)' 'MAELARTIQGSMVISVNDIPEMREAFEGLPLGRIGIRYSFGKDRALFEALIIRNRG' A
#
# COMPACT_ATOMS: atom_id res chain seq x y z
N MET A 1 -12.21 -3.43 -1.27
CA MET A 1 -11.33 -2.71 -0.30
C MET A 1 -11.05 -1.28 -0.73
N ALA A 2 -10.59 -1.04 -1.96
CA ALA A 2 -10.32 0.32 -2.44
C ALA A 2 -11.54 1.25 -2.42
N GLU A 3 -12.75 0.76 -2.71
CA GLU A 3 -13.98 1.56 -2.59
C GLU A 3 -14.25 2.01 -1.15
N LEU A 4 -14.05 1.12 -0.17
CA LEU A 4 -14.18 1.47 1.25
C LEU A 4 -13.13 2.50 1.66
N ALA A 5 -11.90 2.40 1.16
CA ALA A 5 -10.84 3.37 1.44
C ALA A 5 -11.23 4.80 1.04
N ARG A 6 -12.05 4.96 -0.02
CA ARG A 6 -12.55 6.26 -0.48
C ARG A 6 -13.65 6.85 0.42
N THR A 7 -14.37 6.01 1.16
CA THR A 7 -15.55 6.44 1.95
C THR A 7 -15.29 6.53 3.45
N ILE A 8 -14.13 6.08 3.93
CA ILE A 8 -13.77 6.15 5.36
C ILE A 8 -13.73 7.62 5.82
N GLN A 9 -14.54 7.92 6.85
CA GLN A 9 -14.62 9.25 7.44
C GLN A 9 -13.49 9.54 8.44
N GLY A 10 -12.80 8.51 8.98
CA GLY A 10 -11.59 8.64 9.81
C GLY A 10 -10.28 8.66 9.01
N SER A 11 -9.13 8.72 9.66
CA SER A 11 -7.84 8.56 8.96
C SER A 11 -7.54 7.08 8.71
N MET A 12 -7.06 6.76 7.52
CA MET A 12 -6.75 5.39 7.11
C MET A 12 -5.34 5.30 6.52
N VAL A 13 -4.65 4.21 6.83
CA VAL A 13 -3.43 3.78 6.15
C VAL A 13 -3.57 2.30 5.78
N ILE A 14 -3.31 1.96 4.51
CA ILE A 14 -3.22 0.58 4.03
C ILE A 14 -1.82 0.37 3.48
N SER A 15 -1.19 -0.76 3.82
CA SER A 15 0.06 -1.22 3.21
C SER A 15 -0.22 -2.46 2.38
N VAL A 16 0.06 -2.41 1.08
CA VAL A 16 -0.05 -3.56 0.17
C VAL A 16 1.23 -3.73 -0.63
N ASN A 17 1.37 -4.89 -1.25
CA ASN A 17 2.49 -5.12 -2.15
C ASN A 17 2.43 -4.17 -3.37
N ASP A 18 3.58 -3.66 -3.81
CA ASP A 18 3.65 -2.81 -5.00
C ASP A 18 3.62 -3.64 -6.29
N ILE A 19 2.39 -3.97 -6.72
CA ILE A 19 2.09 -4.68 -7.96
C ILE A 19 1.13 -3.85 -8.83
N PRO A 20 1.09 -4.05 -10.17
CA PRO A 20 0.26 -3.25 -11.08
C PRO A 20 -1.22 -3.18 -10.66
N GLU A 21 -1.79 -4.30 -10.24
CA GLU A 21 -3.20 -4.42 -9.85
C GLU A 21 -3.53 -3.54 -8.64
N MET A 22 -2.59 -3.36 -7.70
CA MET A 22 -2.80 -2.51 -6.53
C MET A 22 -2.70 -1.02 -6.89
N ARG A 23 -1.84 -0.67 -7.86
CA ARG A 23 -1.75 0.71 -8.35
C ARG A 23 -3.06 1.13 -9.03
N GLU A 24 -3.64 0.25 -9.82
CA GLU A 24 -4.93 0.48 -10.48
C GLU A 24 -6.08 0.53 -9.47
N ALA A 25 -6.19 -0.46 -8.58
CA ALA A 25 -7.29 -0.53 -7.62
C ALA A 25 -7.38 0.72 -6.74
N PHE A 26 -6.24 1.26 -6.30
CA PHE A 26 -6.18 2.43 -5.41
C PHE A 26 -5.89 3.75 -6.14
N GLU A 27 -6.03 3.80 -7.47
CA GLU A 27 -5.90 5.03 -8.25
C GLU A 27 -6.81 6.14 -7.69
N GLY A 28 -6.30 7.37 -7.66
CA GLY A 28 -7.00 8.54 -7.13
C GLY A 28 -6.91 8.72 -5.61
N LEU A 29 -6.28 7.80 -4.88
CA LEU A 29 -5.92 7.99 -3.47
C LEU A 29 -4.44 8.42 -3.33
N PRO A 30 -4.06 9.16 -2.29
CA PRO A 30 -2.65 9.39 -1.96
C PRO A 30 -1.86 8.08 -1.83
N LEU A 31 -0.84 7.93 -2.69
CA LEU A 31 0.04 6.77 -2.77
C LEU A 31 1.49 7.15 -2.43
N GLY A 32 2.10 6.39 -1.52
CA GLY A 32 3.54 6.39 -1.28
C GLY A 32 4.14 5.02 -1.56
N ARG A 33 5.46 4.97 -1.81
CA ARG A 33 6.22 3.72 -1.91
C ARG A 33 7.26 3.67 -0.81
N ILE A 34 7.41 2.51 -0.19
CA ILE A 34 8.50 2.26 0.75
C ILE A 34 9.17 0.93 0.42
N GLY A 35 10.49 0.90 0.50
CA GLY A 35 11.24 -0.35 0.47
C GLY A 35 11.07 -1.07 1.80
N ILE A 36 10.60 -2.31 1.76
CA ILE A 36 10.53 -3.21 2.90
C ILE A 36 11.60 -4.28 2.72
N ARG A 37 12.43 -4.42 3.75
CA ARG A 37 13.32 -5.57 3.88
C ARG A 37 12.67 -6.56 4.84
N TYR A 38 12.22 -7.69 4.32
CA TYR A 38 11.67 -8.76 5.13
C TYR A 38 12.57 -9.98 5.05
N SER A 39 12.79 -10.60 6.21
CA SER A 39 13.60 -11.81 6.33
C SER A 39 12.66 -13.00 6.50
N PHE A 40 12.77 -13.99 5.61
CA PHE A 40 12.07 -15.27 5.75
C PHE A 40 13.11 -16.37 5.86
N GLY A 41 13.28 -16.92 7.07
CA GLY A 41 14.39 -17.83 7.34
C GLY A 41 15.74 -17.13 7.14
N LYS A 42 16.62 -17.72 6.33
CA LYS A 42 17.96 -17.16 6.03
C LYS A 42 17.96 -16.19 4.84
N ASP A 43 16.87 -16.15 4.07
CA ASP A 43 16.78 -15.34 2.87
C ASP A 43 16.24 -13.94 3.18
N ARG A 44 16.94 -12.93 2.66
CA ARG A 44 16.55 -11.53 2.73
C ARG A 44 16.01 -11.12 1.38
N ALA A 45 14.70 -10.91 1.30
CA ALA A 45 14.08 -10.34 0.12
C ALA A 45 13.89 -8.83 0.33
N LEU A 46 14.25 -8.05 -0.68
CA LEU A 46 13.81 -6.66 -0.79
C LEU A 46 12.51 -6.65 -1.58
N PHE A 47 11.51 -5.99 -1.03
CA PHE A 47 10.20 -5.84 -1.66
C PHE A 47 9.73 -4.40 -1.48
N GLU A 48 8.94 -3.87 -2.43
CA GLU A 48 8.36 -2.53 -2.31
C GLU A 48 6.90 -2.63 -1.89
N ALA A 49 6.49 -1.82 -0.92
CA ALA A 49 5.09 -1.70 -0.54
C ALA A 49 4.53 -0.35 -0.95
N LEU A 50 3.25 -0.37 -1.36
CA LEU A 50 2.44 0.81 -1.51
C LEU A 50 1.81 1.17 -0.17
N ILE A 51 1.95 2.43 0.21
CA ILE A 51 1.27 3.05 1.34
C ILE A 51 0.13 3.90 0.78
N ILE A 52 -1.10 3.46 1.01
CA ILE A 52 -2.31 4.15 0.58
C ILE A 52 -2.91 4.88 1.77
N ARG A 53 -3.29 6.15 1.58
CA ARG A 53 -3.99 6.96 2.58
C ARG A 53 -5.28 7.50 1.99
N ASN A 54 -6.27 7.80 2.83
CA ASN A 54 -7.49 8.49 2.39
C ASN A 54 -7.41 10.01 2.52
N ARG A 55 -6.33 10.52 3.13
CA ARG A 55 -6.02 11.95 3.29
C ARG A 55 -4.52 12.17 3.15
N GLY A 56 -4.15 13.36 2.67
CA GLY A 56 -2.76 13.82 2.50
C GLY A 56 -2.14 14.32 3.80
#